data_AF-A0AAN4YKC0-F1
#
_entry.id   AF-A0AAN4YKC0-F1
#
_cell.length_a   1.000
_cell.length_b   1.000
_cell.length_c   1.000
_cell.angle_alpha   90.00
_cell.angle_beta   90.00
_cell.angle_gamma   90.00
#
_symmetry.space_group_name_H-M   'P 1'
#
loop_
_entity.id
_entity.type
_entity.pdbx_description
1 polymer ?
#
loop_
_entity_poly.entity_id
_entity_poly.type
_entity_poly.pdbx_seq_one_letter_code
_entity_poly.pdbx_strand_id
1 'polypeptide(L)'
;MSLRECKTPLINDADCDLYLPAAYVSTSSDRSFFPEPLSTKELLFPSDLRLALIKSKIQHLLYSDHGIAQPEARRIQYIRELDQELSDIKSNFPVTCQPEDVLDRSVPDSLLHDLSLRGVNIHLEYYYCLAKIHGASNNGGIPSPQSWSLLPSSMEICHQSARSTLLYLSRVRHLIMPETFWLV
;
A
#
# COMPACT_ATOMS: atom_id res chain seq x y z
N MET A 1 10.52 12.98 5.38
CA MET A 1 11.69 13.17 4.48
C MET A 1 12.14 11.87 3.80
N SER A 2 12.48 10.78 4.50
CA SER A 2 13.02 9.54 3.90
C SER A 2 12.29 8.98 2.68
N LEU A 3 10.94 8.96 2.69
CA LEU A 3 10.14 8.43 1.58
C LEU A 3 10.35 9.18 0.24
N ARG A 4 10.74 10.46 0.26
CA ARG A 4 11.03 11.23 -0.96
C ARG A 4 12.41 10.93 -1.56
N GLU A 5 13.35 10.42 -0.76
CA GLU A 5 14.73 10.14 -1.20
C GLU A 5 15.02 8.64 -1.33
N CYS A 6 14.02 7.77 -1.11
CA CYS A 6 14.17 6.32 -1.02
C CYS A 6 15.25 5.85 -0.02
N LYS A 7 15.56 6.68 0.99
CA LYS A 7 16.51 6.37 2.05
C LYS A 7 15.81 5.68 3.22
N THR A 8 16.54 4.86 3.96
CA THR A 8 16.10 4.28 5.23
C THR A 8 15.60 5.39 6.19
N PRO A 9 14.50 5.20 6.92
CA PRO A 9 14.05 6.17 7.93
C PRO A 9 15.10 6.42 9.01
N LEU A 10 15.10 7.65 9.57
CA LEU A 10 16.02 8.05 10.64
C LEU A 10 15.77 7.26 11.94
N ILE A 11 14.51 6.91 12.18
CA ILE A 11 14.09 5.99 13.23
C ILE A 11 13.97 4.61 12.57
N ASN A 12 14.56 3.60 13.18
CA ASN A 12 14.42 2.23 12.75
C ASN A 12 13.18 1.61 13.41
N ASP A 13 12.20 1.22 12.60
CA ASP A 13 10.93 0.65 13.06
C ASP A 13 11.11 -0.65 13.87
N ALA A 14 12.22 -1.38 13.69
CA ALA A 14 12.53 -2.56 14.49
C ALA A 14 12.93 -2.24 15.95
N ASP A 15 13.28 -0.97 16.25
CA ASP A 15 13.59 -0.48 17.59
C ASP A 15 12.38 0.20 18.26
N CYS A 16 11.21 0.16 17.62
CA CYS A 16 9.97 0.78 18.08
C CYS A 16 8.92 -0.28 18.48
N ASP A 17 8.13 0.01 19.53
CA ASP A 17 6.88 -0.72 19.75
C ASP A 17 5.83 -0.22 18.73
N LEU A 18 5.54 -1.09 17.77
CA LEU A 18 4.57 -0.85 16.69
C LEU A 18 3.38 -1.82 16.77
N TYR A 19 3.11 -2.42 17.93
CA TYR A 19 1.97 -3.31 18.11
C TYR A 19 0.65 -2.53 18.04
N LEU A 20 -0.18 -2.83 17.04
CA LEU A 20 -1.53 -2.30 16.96
C LEU A 20 -2.42 -2.91 18.06
N PRO A 21 -3.31 -2.14 18.69
CA PRO A 21 -4.30 -2.68 19.64
C PRO A 21 -5.12 -3.80 19.01
N ALA A 22 -5.46 -4.85 19.77
CA ALA A 22 -6.22 -6.00 19.25
C ALA A 22 -7.58 -5.63 18.62
N ALA A 23 -8.21 -4.55 19.10
CA ALA A 23 -9.46 -4.01 18.55
C ALA A 23 -9.26 -3.06 17.35
N TYR A 24 -8.04 -2.84 16.86
CA TYR A 24 -7.77 -1.87 15.80
C TYR A 24 -8.55 -2.18 14.52
N VAL A 25 -8.53 -3.43 14.04
CA VAL A 25 -9.21 -3.79 12.78
C VAL A 25 -10.71 -3.58 12.90
N SER A 26 -11.36 -4.10 13.96
CA SER A 26 -12.80 -3.97 14.19
C SER A 26 -13.26 -2.54 14.53
N THR A 27 -12.37 -1.65 14.98
CA THR A 27 -12.69 -0.24 15.21
C THR A 27 -12.41 0.63 13.98
N SER A 28 -11.55 0.18 13.06
CA SER A 28 -11.10 0.96 11.91
C SER A 28 -11.80 0.60 10.60
N SER A 29 -12.21 -0.65 10.38
CA SER A 29 -12.70 -1.15 9.08
C SER A 29 -13.80 -0.27 8.47
N ASP A 30 -14.85 -0.02 9.24
CA ASP A 30 -16.11 0.52 8.73
C ASP A 30 -15.99 2.03 8.44
N ARG A 31 -15.14 2.71 9.23
CA ARG A 31 -14.93 4.16 9.25
C ARG A 31 -13.72 4.59 8.40
N SER A 32 -13.17 3.68 7.60
CA SER A 32 -11.96 3.91 6.80
C SER A 32 -12.21 4.48 5.41
N PHE A 33 -13.33 4.11 4.79
CA PHE A 33 -13.59 4.44 3.39
C PHE A 33 -14.57 5.60 3.24
N PHE A 34 -15.65 5.64 4.02
CA PHE A 34 -16.70 6.66 3.94
C PHE A 34 -16.53 7.75 5.01
N PRO A 35 -16.95 9.01 4.75
CA PRO A 35 -16.91 10.07 5.74
C PRO A 35 -17.98 9.86 6.81
N GLU A 36 -17.56 9.84 8.07
CA GLU A 36 -18.44 9.82 9.23
C GLU A 36 -18.23 11.04 10.14
N PRO A 37 -19.23 11.39 10.98
CA PRO A 37 -19.05 12.37 12.04
C PRO A 37 -17.86 12.00 12.94
N LEU A 38 -16.91 12.92 13.06
CA LEU A 38 -15.68 12.70 13.81
C LEU A 38 -15.93 12.84 15.31
N SER A 39 -15.50 11.84 16.09
CA SER A 39 -15.41 12.01 17.54
C SER A 39 -14.24 12.93 17.88
N THR A 40 -14.42 13.82 18.85
CA THR A 40 -13.32 14.66 19.37
C THR A 40 -12.23 13.87 20.11
N LYS A 41 -12.38 12.54 20.22
CA LYS A 41 -11.44 11.61 20.85
C LYS A 41 -10.68 10.73 19.84
N GLU A 42 -10.96 10.86 18.54
CA GLU A 42 -10.38 10.00 17.50
C GLU A 42 -9.19 10.67 16.80
N LEU A 43 -8.08 9.93 16.71
CA LEU A 43 -6.95 10.31 15.87
C LEU A 43 -7.24 9.90 14.43
N LEU A 44 -7.32 10.87 13.53
CA LEU A 44 -7.40 10.61 12.10
C LEU A 44 -6.00 10.38 11.53
N PHE A 45 -5.74 9.15 11.10
CA PHE A 45 -4.58 8.83 10.27
C PHE A 45 -4.96 8.97 8.79
N PRO A 46 -4.08 9.49 7.92
CA PRO A 46 -4.38 9.69 6.51
C PRO A 46 -4.58 8.39 5.71
N SER A 47 -4.28 7.23 6.31
CA SER A 47 -4.45 5.87 5.73
C SER A 47 -4.71 4.85 6.86
N ASP A 48 -4.64 3.55 6.56
CA ASP A 48 -4.60 2.45 7.53
C ASP A 48 -3.16 2.23 8.03
N LEU A 49 -2.96 2.22 9.35
CA LEU A 49 -1.67 1.92 9.98
C LEU A 49 -1.09 0.56 9.56
N ARG A 50 -1.93 -0.43 9.23
CA ARG A 50 -1.46 -1.73 8.70
C ARG A 50 -0.69 -1.56 7.40
N LEU A 51 -1.13 -0.67 6.51
CA LEU A 51 -0.41 -0.35 5.26
C LEU A 51 0.88 0.42 5.54
N ALA A 52 0.93 1.23 6.61
CA ALA A 52 2.19 1.84 7.07
C ALA A 52 3.22 0.78 7.50
N LEU A 53 2.80 -0.23 8.27
CA LEU A 53 3.64 -1.35 8.67
C LEU A 53 4.10 -2.20 7.47
N ILE A 54 3.22 -2.47 6.50
CA ILE A 54 3.59 -3.14 5.24
C ILE A 54 4.66 -2.35 4.48
N LYS A 55 4.50 -1.03 4.30
CA LYS A 55 5.51 -0.18 3.63
C LYS A 55 6.86 -0.25 4.33
N SER A 56 6.88 -0.27 5.66
CA SER A 56 8.10 -0.43 6.46
C SER A 56 8.77 -1.79 6.23
N LYS A 57 8.00 -2.89 6.34
CA LYS A 57 8.48 -4.25 6.06
C LYS A 57 9.00 -4.40 4.63
N ILE A 58 8.31 -3.85 3.63
CA ILE A 58 8.78 -3.80 2.23
C ILE A 58 10.14 -3.11 2.14
N GLN A 59 10.29 -1.92 2.74
CA GLN A 59 11.55 -1.19 2.71
C GLN A 59 12.67 -1.99 3.38
N HIS A 60 12.42 -2.57 4.57
CA HIS A 60 13.43 -3.34 5.29
C HIS A 60 13.81 -4.65 4.58
N LEU A 61 12.83 -5.49 4.22
CA LEU A 61 13.05 -6.85 3.73
C LEU A 61 13.41 -6.95 2.24
N LEU A 62 13.03 -5.96 1.42
CA LEU A 62 13.19 -6.04 -0.04
C LEU A 62 14.15 -4.98 -0.62
N TYR A 63 14.25 -3.79 0.00
CA TYR A 63 14.93 -2.62 -0.58
C TYR A 63 16.08 -2.03 0.26
N SER A 64 16.26 -2.43 1.52
CA SER A 64 17.41 -2.02 2.33
C SER A 64 18.65 -2.84 2.00
N ASP A 65 19.83 -2.41 2.44
CA ASP A 65 21.07 -3.18 2.31
C ASP A 65 20.94 -4.59 2.92
N HIS A 66 20.20 -4.72 4.04
CA HIS A 66 19.87 -6.01 4.63
C HIS A 66 19.06 -6.87 3.66
N GLY A 67 17.94 -6.34 3.12
CA GLY A 67 17.05 -7.07 2.21
C GLY A 67 17.68 -7.42 0.85
N ILE A 68 18.59 -6.59 0.35
CA ILE A 68 19.34 -6.81 -0.89
C ILE A 68 20.40 -7.91 -0.68
N ALA A 69 21.02 -8.00 0.50
CA ALA A 69 22.02 -9.01 0.81
C ALA A 69 21.47 -10.44 1.04
N GLN A 70 20.15 -10.63 1.02
CA GLN A 70 19.51 -11.91 1.35
C GLN A 70 19.58 -12.95 0.20
N PRO A 71 19.73 -14.26 0.50
CA PRO A 71 19.71 -15.32 -0.51
C PRO A 71 18.38 -15.44 -1.28
N GLU A 72 18.42 -16.11 -2.43
CA GLU A 72 17.28 -16.07 -3.37
C GLU A 72 15.98 -16.63 -2.84
N ALA A 73 16.01 -17.84 -2.28
CA ALA A 73 14.84 -18.44 -1.64
C ALA A 73 14.25 -17.53 -0.54
N ARG A 74 15.09 -16.79 0.20
CA ARG A 74 14.68 -15.91 1.31
C ARG A 74 14.00 -14.63 0.79
N ARG A 75 14.48 -14.03 -0.30
CA ARG A 75 13.81 -12.87 -0.93
C ARG A 75 12.48 -13.26 -1.60
N ILE A 76 12.43 -14.40 -2.30
CA ILE A 76 11.17 -14.93 -2.85
C ILE A 76 10.16 -15.25 -1.74
N GLN A 77 10.62 -15.80 -0.62
CA GLN A 77 9.76 -16.06 0.53
C GLN A 77 9.24 -14.75 1.15
N TYR A 78 10.06 -13.69 1.30
CA TYR A 78 9.57 -12.38 1.77
C TYR A 78 8.52 -11.78 0.83
N ILE A 79 8.69 -11.90 -0.50
CA ILE A 79 7.69 -11.42 -1.47
C ILE A 79 6.34 -12.12 -1.23
N ARG A 80 6.33 -13.44 -1.03
CA ARG A 80 5.11 -14.21 -0.76
C ARG A 80 4.47 -13.90 0.60
N GLU A 81 5.29 -13.74 1.64
CA GLU A 81 4.82 -13.39 2.99
C GLU A 81 4.18 -11.99 3.01
N LEU A 82 4.78 -11.02 2.31
CA LEU A 82 4.25 -9.66 2.20
C LEU A 82 3.01 -9.57 1.30
N ASP A 83 2.96 -10.33 0.21
CA ASP A 83 1.78 -10.43 -0.67
C ASP A 83 0.58 -11.03 0.09
N GLN A 84 0.80 -12.10 0.86
CA GLN A 84 -0.24 -12.67 1.73
C GLN A 84 -0.72 -11.66 2.78
N GLU A 85 0.19 -10.99 3.50
CA GLU A 85 -0.19 -10.01 4.52
C GLU A 85 -0.96 -8.80 3.93
N LEU A 86 -0.61 -8.37 2.71
CA LEU A 86 -1.34 -7.33 1.98
C LEU A 86 -2.72 -7.82 1.52
N SER A 87 -2.83 -9.07 1.07
CA SER A 87 -4.10 -9.72 0.70
C SER A 87 -5.03 -9.86 1.92
N ASP A 88 -4.48 -10.25 3.07
CA ASP A 88 -5.20 -10.32 4.34
C ASP A 88 -5.75 -8.94 4.73
N ILE A 89 -4.95 -7.87 4.63
CA ILE A 89 -5.42 -6.49 4.85
C ILE A 89 -6.57 -6.15 3.89
N LYS A 90 -6.45 -6.45 2.59
CA LYS A 90 -7.50 -6.19 1.58
C LYS A 90 -8.80 -6.96 1.84
N SER A 91 -8.71 -8.20 2.32
CA SER A 91 -9.88 -9.01 2.67
C SER A 91 -10.73 -8.42 3.81
N ASN A 92 -10.15 -7.51 4.60
CA ASN A 92 -10.87 -6.75 5.64
C ASN A 92 -11.50 -5.45 5.10
N PHE A 93 -11.39 -5.13 3.82
CA PHE A 93 -12.05 -3.95 3.24
C PHE A 93 -13.54 -4.25 3.01
N PRO A 94 -14.44 -3.25 3.16
CA PRO A 94 -15.84 -3.38 2.79
C PRO A 94 -15.99 -3.88 1.35
N VAL A 95 -17.01 -4.70 1.08
CA VAL A 95 -17.26 -5.26 -0.26
C VAL A 95 -17.44 -4.16 -1.31
N THR A 96 -18.09 -3.05 -0.94
CA THR A 96 -18.26 -1.85 -1.79
C THR A 96 -16.97 -1.05 -2.02
N CYS A 97 -15.86 -1.43 -1.39
CA CYS A 97 -14.57 -0.75 -1.43
C CYS A 97 -13.43 -1.72 -1.79
N GLN A 98 -13.73 -2.79 -2.53
CA GLN A 98 -12.68 -3.63 -3.08
C GLN A 98 -11.94 -2.86 -4.20
N PRO A 99 -10.58 -2.86 -4.23
CA PRO A 99 -9.82 -2.09 -5.20
C PRO A 99 -10.11 -2.50 -6.65
N GLU A 100 -10.47 -3.76 -6.89
CA GLU A 100 -10.84 -4.26 -8.20
C GLU A 100 -12.18 -3.69 -8.70
N ASP A 101 -13.19 -3.59 -7.82
CA ASP A 101 -14.53 -3.12 -8.17
C ASP A 101 -14.53 -1.62 -8.49
N VAL A 102 -13.75 -0.81 -7.76
CA VAL A 102 -13.59 0.63 -8.04
C VAL A 102 -12.97 0.91 -9.43
N LEU A 103 -12.25 -0.06 -10.00
CA LEU A 103 -11.71 0.04 -11.36
C LEU A 103 -12.72 -0.35 -12.44
N ASP A 104 -13.79 -1.09 -12.12
CA ASP A 104 -14.81 -1.45 -13.09
C ASP A 104 -15.67 -0.24 -13.45
N ARG A 105 -15.70 0.11 -14.74
CA ARG A 105 -16.53 1.21 -15.25
C ARG A 105 -18.03 0.90 -15.27
N SER A 106 -18.44 -0.32 -14.92
CA SER A 106 -19.84 -0.61 -14.60
C SER A 106 -20.28 0.02 -13.26
N VAL A 107 -19.36 0.20 -12.31
CA VAL A 107 -19.65 0.82 -11.00
C VAL A 107 -19.91 2.32 -11.19
N PRO A 108 -21.07 2.84 -10.76
CA PRO A 108 -21.41 4.25 -10.86
C PRO A 108 -20.41 5.14 -10.12
N ASP A 109 -19.97 6.22 -10.76
CA ASP A 109 -19.05 7.19 -10.13
C ASP A 109 -19.64 7.85 -8.86
N SER A 110 -20.95 7.75 -8.62
CA SER A 110 -21.59 8.19 -7.37
C SER A 110 -21.07 7.45 -6.13
N LEU A 111 -20.78 6.14 -6.23
CA LEU A 111 -20.15 5.39 -5.13
C LEU A 111 -18.74 5.91 -4.80
N LEU A 112 -18.08 6.58 -5.76
CA LEU A 112 -16.79 7.21 -5.55
C LEU A 112 -16.93 8.61 -4.93
N HIS A 113 -18.05 9.31 -5.15
CA HIS A 113 -18.30 10.62 -4.53
C HIS A 113 -18.43 10.52 -3.01
N ASP A 114 -18.92 9.39 -2.49
CA ASP A 114 -19.00 9.12 -1.06
C ASP A 114 -17.65 8.68 -0.46
N LEU A 115 -16.58 8.51 -1.26
CA LEU A 115 -15.28 8.05 -0.76
C LEU A 115 -14.49 9.19 -0.11
N SER A 116 -14.13 8.99 1.16
CA SER A 116 -13.26 9.92 1.89
C SER A 116 -11.83 9.95 1.33
N LEU A 117 -11.10 11.05 1.58
CA LEU A 117 -9.67 11.15 1.22
C LEU A 117 -8.83 10.03 1.87
N ARG A 118 -9.24 9.54 3.05
CA ARG A 118 -8.61 8.40 3.71
C ARG A 118 -8.85 7.09 2.93
N GLY A 119 -10.08 6.86 2.46
CA GLY A 119 -10.42 5.75 1.56
C GLY A 119 -9.67 5.81 0.24
N VAL A 120 -9.50 7.01 -0.34
CA VAL A 120 -8.66 7.25 -1.53
C VAL A 120 -7.21 6.85 -1.26
N ASN A 121 -6.63 7.32 -0.15
CA ASN A 121 -5.26 6.99 0.23
C ASN A 121 -5.05 5.49 0.48
N ILE A 122 -6.00 4.79 1.12
CA ILE A 122 -5.91 3.35 1.38
C ILE A 122 -5.79 2.54 0.07
N HIS A 123 -6.57 2.87 -0.95
CA HIS A 123 -6.45 2.24 -2.27
C HIS A 123 -5.11 2.55 -2.95
N LEU A 124 -4.66 3.80 -2.92
CA LEU A 124 -3.38 4.21 -3.49
C LEU A 124 -2.19 3.52 -2.79
N GLU A 125 -2.24 3.40 -1.46
CA GLU A 125 -1.23 2.69 -0.68
C GLU A 125 -1.26 1.18 -0.92
N TYR A 126 -2.44 0.57 -1.10
CA TYR A 126 -2.56 -0.83 -1.52
C TYR A 126 -1.85 -1.08 -2.86
N TYR A 127 -2.16 -0.32 -3.92
CA TYR A 127 -1.50 -0.51 -5.22
C TYR A 127 0.01 -0.18 -5.16
N TYR A 128 0.41 0.80 -4.34
CA TYR A 128 1.83 1.10 -4.09
C TYR A 128 2.54 -0.11 -3.46
N CYS A 129 1.95 -0.71 -2.42
CA CYS A 129 2.53 -1.88 -1.75
C CYS A 129 2.62 -3.06 -2.71
N LEU A 130 1.55 -3.35 -3.46
CA LEU A 130 1.52 -4.43 -4.45
C LEU A 130 2.59 -4.24 -5.54
N ALA A 131 2.72 -3.02 -6.10
CA ALA A 131 3.76 -2.69 -7.06
C ALA A 131 5.18 -2.83 -6.47
N LYS A 132 5.39 -2.45 -5.20
CA LYS A 132 6.70 -2.53 -4.55
C LYS A 132 7.09 -3.95 -4.12
N ILE A 133 6.14 -4.77 -3.67
CA ILE A 133 6.36 -6.20 -3.38
C ILE A 133 6.80 -6.91 -4.66
N HIS A 134 6.01 -6.78 -5.73
CA HIS A 134 6.26 -7.50 -6.97
C HIS A 134 7.37 -6.90 -7.84
N GLY A 135 7.62 -5.59 -7.72
CA GLY A 135 8.73 -4.89 -8.35
C GLY A 135 10.11 -5.17 -7.74
N ALA A 136 10.19 -5.71 -6.51
CA ALA A 136 11.46 -6.08 -5.87
C ALA A 136 12.21 -7.22 -6.59
N SER A 137 11.50 -7.96 -7.46
CA SER A 137 12.08 -8.93 -8.40
C SER A 137 12.98 -8.28 -9.46
N ASN A 138 12.87 -6.96 -9.67
CA ASN A 138 13.58 -6.21 -10.72
C ASN A 138 14.48 -5.13 -10.13
N ASN A 139 15.70 -5.48 -9.71
CA ASN A 139 16.73 -4.52 -9.28
C ASN A 139 17.36 -3.81 -10.50
N GLY A 140 16.60 -2.90 -11.11
CA GLY A 140 17.00 -2.12 -12.29
C GLY A 140 18.05 -1.03 -12.02
N GLY A 141 19.24 -1.40 -11.53
CA GLY A 141 20.31 -0.45 -11.20
C GLY A 141 21.73 -0.93 -11.48
N ILE A 142 22.03 -2.22 -11.32
CA ILE A 142 23.36 -2.79 -11.61
C ILE A 142 23.16 -4.13 -12.34
N PRO A 143 23.67 -4.30 -13.58
CA PRO A 143 23.67 -5.59 -14.25
C PRO A 143 24.73 -6.48 -13.60
N SER A 144 24.39 -7.07 -12.45
CA SER A 144 25.18 -8.15 -11.87
C SER A 144 24.95 -9.44 -12.67
N PRO A 145 25.91 -10.38 -12.73
CA PRO A 145 25.69 -11.70 -13.33
C PRO A 145 24.56 -12.49 -12.66
N GLN A 146 24.22 -12.13 -11.42
CA GLN A 146 23.02 -12.53 -10.72
C GLN A 146 21.91 -11.53 -11.08
N SER A 147 21.49 -11.52 -12.35
CA SER A 147 20.21 -10.92 -12.76
C SER A 147 19.16 -11.99 -12.57
N TRP A 148 18.31 -11.82 -11.56
CA TRP A 148 17.47 -12.87 -11.03
C TRP A 148 16.39 -13.22 -12.06
N SER A 149 16.14 -14.52 -12.27
CA SER A 149 15.11 -14.94 -13.21
C SER A 149 13.75 -14.53 -12.65
N LEU A 150 13.16 -13.49 -13.25
CA LEU A 150 11.83 -13.01 -12.94
C LEU A 150 10.85 -14.19 -12.85
N LEU A 151 10.04 -14.27 -11.79
CA LEU A 151 8.75 -14.95 -11.92
C LEU A 151 7.92 -14.10 -12.89
N PRO A 152 7.55 -14.59 -14.08
CA PRO A 152 6.90 -13.74 -15.10
C PRO A 152 5.61 -13.09 -14.59
N SER A 153 4.88 -13.81 -13.72
CA SER A 153 3.69 -13.33 -13.02
C SER A 153 3.96 -12.12 -12.11
N SER A 154 5.11 -12.03 -11.45
CA SER A 154 5.42 -10.89 -10.56
C SER A 154 5.59 -9.60 -11.37
N MET A 155 6.25 -9.66 -12.52
CA MET A 155 6.40 -8.50 -13.39
C MET A 155 5.05 -8.04 -13.96
N GLU A 156 4.18 -8.98 -14.32
CA GLU A 156 2.82 -8.70 -14.77
C GLU A 156 1.97 -8.03 -13.68
N ILE A 157 2.01 -8.53 -12.44
CA ILE A 157 1.30 -7.91 -11.30
C ILE A 157 1.85 -6.50 -11.03
N CYS A 158 3.16 -6.27 -11.10
CA CYS A 158 3.75 -4.95 -10.92
C CYS A 158 3.26 -3.95 -11.99
N HIS A 159 3.22 -4.35 -13.26
CA HIS A 159 2.70 -3.52 -14.35
C HIS A 159 1.20 -3.25 -14.20
N GLN A 160 0.42 -4.27 -13.85
CA GLN A 160 -1.01 -4.14 -13.65
C GLN A 160 -1.31 -3.23 -12.44
N SER A 161 -0.52 -3.31 -11.37
CA SER A 161 -0.61 -2.41 -10.21
C SER A 161 -0.38 -0.95 -10.60
N ALA A 162 0.65 -0.67 -11.41
CA ALA A 162 0.91 0.68 -11.92
C ALA A 162 -0.24 1.20 -12.82
N ARG A 163 -0.79 0.33 -13.68
CA ARG A 163 -1.96 0.66 -14.52
C ARG A 163 -3.20 0.95 -13.66
N SER A 164 -3.45 0.12 -12.65
CA SER A 164 -4.53 0.29 -11.67
C SER A 164 -4.41 1.63 -10.95
N THR A 165 -3.23 2.00 -10.45
CA THR A 165 -3.00 3.32 -9.82
C THR A 165 -3.37 4.48 -10.74
N LEU A 166 -2.97 4.44 -12.02
CA LEU A 166 -3.28 5.52 -12.98
C LEU A 166 -4.78 5.59 -13.32
N LEU A 167 -5.42 4.45 -13.52
CA LEU A 167 -6.87 4.39 -13.77
C LEU A 167 -7.67 4.86 -12.55
N TYR A 168 -7.27 4.43 -11.36
CA TYR A 168 -7.86 4.84 -10.09
C TYR A 168 -7.76 6.36 -9.88
N LEU A 169 -6.55 6.93 -9.98
CA LEU A 169 -6.32 8.38 -9.92
C LEU A 169 -7.17 9.15 -10.94
N SER A 170 -7.30 8.64 -12.16
CA SER A 170 -8.13 9.26 -13.21
C SER A 170 -9.61 9.33 -12.83
N ARG A 171 -10.14 8.33 -12.10
CA ARG A 171 -11.52 8.34 -11.58
C ARG A 171 -11.68 9.24 -10.36
N VAL A 172 -10.79 9.16 -9.38
CA VAL A 172 -10.94 9.92 -8.10
C VAL A 172 -10.43 11.36 -8.15
N ARG A 173 -9.88 11.82 -9.27
CA ARG A 173 -9.29 13.17 -9.43
C ARG A 173 -10.18 14.34 -8.99
N HIS A 174 -11.51 14.19 -9.07
CA HIS A 174 -12.47 15.23 -8.67
C HIS A 174 -12.65 15.34 -7.15
N LEU A 175 -12.20 14.33 -6.39
CA LEU A 175 -12.22 14.30 -4.93
C LEU A 175 -10.93 14.90 -4.33
N ILE A 176 -9.85 14.90 -5.12
CA ILE A 176 -8.55 15.46 -4.73
C ILE A 176 -8.57 16.98 -5.00
N MET A 177 -9.18 17.72 -4.07
CA MET A 177 -9.19 19.19 -4.10
C MET A 177 -7.77 19.74 -3.84
N PRO A 178 -7.34 20.80 -4.55
CA PRO A 178 -6.02 21.43 -4.33
C PRO A 178 -5.77 21.85 -2.88
N GLU A 179 -6.83 22.24 -2.16
CA GLU A 179 -6.81 22.73 -0.79
C GLU A 179 -6.63 21.61 0.24
N THR A 180 -7.04 20.37 -0.06
CA THR A 180 -6.93 19.21 0.85
C THR A 180 -5.68 18.37 0.63
N PHE A 181 -4.99 18.55 -0.51
CA PHE A 181 -3.77 17.81 -0.87
C PHE A 181 -2.63 17.92 0.17
N TRP A 182 -2.57 19.02 0.92
CA TRP A 182 -1.52 19.29 1.92
C TRP A 182 -1.91 18.95 3.37
N LEU A 183 -3.09 18.35 3.60
CA LEU A 183 -3.56 17.94 4.93
C LEU A 183 -3.15 16.48 5.28
N VAL A 184 -2.10 15.97 4.64
CA VAL A 184 -1.53 14.61 4.79
C VAL A 184 -0.12 14.69 5.36
#